data_AF-A0A7G2EUE6-F1
#
_entry.id   AF-A0A7G2EUE6-F1
#
_cell.length_a   1.000
_cell.length_b   1.000
_cell.length_c   1.000
_cell.angle_alpha   90.00
_cell.angle_beta   90.00
_cell.angle_gamma   90.00
#
_symmetry.space_group_name_H-M   'P 1'
#
loop_
_entity.id
_entity.type
_entity.pdbx_description
1 polymer ?
#
loop_
_entity_poly.entity_id
_entity_poly.type
_entity_poly.pdbx_seq_one_letter_code
_entity_poly.pdbx_strand_id
1 'polypeptide(L)'
;MMQLGKALQSKGFLITVAQRQFNQTGSSLQHFPGFDFVTIPESLPQSESKKLGPAEYLMNLNKTSEASFKECISQLSMQQGNDIACIIYDKLMYFCEAAAKEFKIPSRSS
;
A
#
# COMPACT_ATOMS: atom_id res chain seq x y z
N MET A 1 11.02 3.84 -1.56
CA MET A 1 9.77 3.84 -2.36
C MET A 1 9.53 5.11 -3.18
N MET A 2 9.51 6.31 -2.60
CA MET A 2 9.17 7.53 -3.38
C MET A 2 10.12 7.83 -4.56
N GLN A 3 11.43 7.60 -4.41
CA GLN A 3 12.39 7.76 -5.50
C GLN A 3 12.15 6.77 -6.65
N LEU A 4 11.79 5.52 -6.34
CA LEU A 4 11.40 4.52 -7.34
C LEU A 4 10.13 4.96 -8.08
N GLY A 5 9.13 5.45 -7.35
CA GLY A 5 7.93 6.04 -7.95
C GLY A 5 8.27 7.16 -8.94
N LYS A 6 9.22 8.04 -8.61
CA LYS A 6 9.65 9.13 -9.51
C LYS A 6 10.31 8.58 -10.78
N ALA A 7 11.16 7.57 -10.63
CA ALA A 7 11.80 6.92 -11.77
C ALA A 7 10.75 6.29 -12.70
N LEU A 8 9.74 5.61 -12.15
CA LEU A 8 8.65 5.02 -12.92
C LEU A 8 7.76 6.10 -13.58
N GLN A 9 7.42 7.16 -12.86
CA GLN A 9 6.68 8.29 -13.40
C GLN A 9 7.41 8.95 -14.57
N SER A 10 8.74 9.10 -14.49
CA SER A 10 9.56 9.61 -15.61
C SER A 10 9.54 8.72 -16.85
N LYS A 11 9.07 7.47 -16.72
CA LYS A 11 8.85 6.51 -17.81
C LYS A 11 7.40 6.46 -18.29
N GLY A 12 6.52 7.32 -17.76
CA GLY A 12 5.12 7.43 -18.17
C GLY A 12 4.12 6.63 -17.33
N PHE A 13 4.56 6.01 -16.22
CA PHE A 13 3.64 5.32 -15.31
C PHE A 13 2.90 6.32 -14.40
N LEU A 14 1.59 6.11 -14.23
CA LEU A 14 0.84 6.76 -13.15
C LEU A 14 1.17 6.04 -11.85
N ILE A 15 1.40 6.81 -10.78
CA ILE A 15 1.83 6.27 -9.49
C ILE A 15 0.76 6.58 -8.44
N THR A 16 0.13 5.54 -7.91
CA THR A 16 -0.74 5.62 -6.74
C THR A 16 -0.03 5.04 -5.53
N VAL A 17 0.08 5.82 -4.46
CA VAL A 17 0.66 5.40 -3.18
C VAL A 17 -0.46 5.04 -2.21
N ALA A 18 -0.53 3.76 -1.84
CA ALA A 18 -1.41 3.29 -0.78
C ALA A 18 -0.73 3.48 0.58
N GLN A 19 -1.25 4.41 1.38
CA GLN A 19 -0.73 4.74 2.69
C GLN A 19 -1.68 4.32 3.79
N ARG A 20 -1.17 3.84 4.93
CA ARG A 20 -2.02 3.61 6.11
C ARG A 20 -2.43 4.93 6.74
N GLN A 21 -3.61 4.97 7.33
CA GLN A 21 -4.21 6.14 7.98
C GLN A 21 -3.27 6.84 8.99
N PHE A 22 -2.50 6.09 9.79
CA PHE A 22 -1.56 6.69 10.75
C PHE A 22 -0.34 7.39 10.10
N ASN A 23 0.01 7.04 8.86
CA ASN A 23 1.10 7.69 8.11
C ASN A 23 0.70 9.07 7.55
N GLN A 24 -0.55 9.52 7.77
CA GLN A 24 -1.02 10.84 7.37
C GLN A 24 -0.42 12.00 8.22
N THR A 25 0.26 11.70 9.33
CA THR A 25 0.86 12.72 10.22
C THR A 25 1.96 13.56 9.57
N GLY A 26 2.42 13.19 8.36
CA GLY A 26 3.31 14.01 7.53
C GLY A 26 2.55 14.67 6.37
N SER A 27 2.13 15.92 6.54
CA SER A 27 1.58 16.79 5.48
C SER A 27 2.45 16.84 4.19
N SER A 28 3.72 16.46 4.28
CA SER A 28 4.66 16.42 3.15
C SER A 28 4.43 15.26 2.17
N LEU A 29 3.80 14.14 2.55
CA LEU A 29 3.60 13.01 1.62
C LEU A 29 2.41 13.24 0.69
N GLN A 30 1.32 13.86 1.17
CA GLN A 30 0.14 14.19 0.37
C GLN A 30 0.40 15.21 -0.76
N HIS A 31 1.58 15.82 -0.81
CA HIS A 31 1.94 16.84 -1.79
C HIS A 31 3.09 16.44 -2.71
N PHE A 32 3.35 15.13 -2.92
CA PHE A 32 4.32 14.71 -3.93
C PHE A 32 3.74 14.93 -5.34
N PRO A 33 4.27 15.87 -6.14
CA PRO A 33 3.64 16.22 -7.41
C PRO A 33 3.57 15.04 -8.38
N GLY A 34 2.37 14.83 -8.94
CA GLY A 34 2.05 13.80 -9.93
C GLY A 34 1.91 12.38 -9.36
N PHE A 35 1.80 12.24 -8.04
CA PHE A 35 1.45 10.98 -7.40
C PHE A 35 0.02 11.10 -6.87
N ASP A 36 -0.76 10.05 -7.05
CA ASP A 36 -2.05 9.88 -6.40
C ASP A 36 -1.87 9.17 -5.07
N PHE A 37 -2.78 9.40 -4.14
CA PHE A 37 -2.72 8.82 -2.80
C PHE A 37 -4.05 8.20 -2.44
N VAL A 38 -4.00 6.99 -1.89
CA VAL A 38 -5.16 6.32 -1.30
C VAL A 38 -4.86 5.91 0.12
N THR A 39 -5.85 6.02 0.98
CA THR A 39 -5.71 5.63 2.38
C THR A 39 -6.25 4.23 2.58
N ILE A 40 -5.41 3.34 3.09
CA ILE A 40 -5.83 2.04 3.59
C ILE A 40 -6.32 2.26 5.04
N PRO A 41 -7.61 1.93 5.33
CA PRO A 41 -8.15 1.99 6.68
C PRO A 41 -7.27 1.23 7.67
N GLU A 42 -7.09 1.81 8.86
CA GLU A 42 -6.31 1.15 9.90
C GLU A 42 -7.08 -0.02 10.50
N SER A 43 -6.45 -1.19 10.54
CA SER A 43 -6.98 -2.40 11.17
C SER A 43 -6.26 -2.80 12.46
N LEU A 44 -5.09 -2.21 12.73
CA LEU A 44 -4.31 -2.43 13.95
C LEU A 44 -3.61 -1.14 14.41
N PRO A 45 -4.03 -0.55 15.54
CA PRO A 45 -3.44 0.68 16.07
C PRO A 45 -1.95 0.57 16.36
N GLN A 46 -1.18 1.63 16.10
CA GLN A 46 0.25 1.66 16.43
C GLN A 46 0.54 1.42 17.92
N SER A 47 -0.36 1.81 18.82
CA SER A 47 -0.23 1.59 20.26
C SER A 47 -0.08 0.11 20.65
N GLU A 48 -0.64 -0.80 19.86
CA GLU A 48 -0.53 -2.25 20.07
C GLU A 48 0.90 -2.78 19.87
N SER A 49 1.75 -2.06 19.11
CA SER A 49 3.15 -2.45 18.91
C SER A 49 3.95 -2.51 20.22
N LYS A 50 3.59 -1.67 21.21
CA LYS A 50 4.23 -1.66 22.54
C LYS A 50 3.85 -2.88 23.39
N LYS A 51 2.70 -3.52 23.10
CA LYS A 51 2.18 -4.66 23.85
C LYS A 51 2.63 -6.00 23.28
N LEU A 52 2.57 -6.13 21.96
CA LEU A 52 2.82 -7.39 21.23
C LEU A 52 4.31 -7.60 20.92
N GLY A 53 5.11 -6.53 20.95
CA GLY A 53 6.47 -6.54 20.43
C GLY A 53 6.51 -6.56 18.89
N PRO A 54 7.69 -6.35 18.28
CA PRO A 54 7.78 -6.05 16.85
C PRO A 54 7.30 -7.17 15.92
N ALA A 55 7.65 -8.42 16.23
CA ALA A 55 7.34 -9.56 15.37
C ALA A 55 5.85 -9.89 15.35
N GLU A 56 5.22 -9.99 16.54
CA GLU A 56 3.79 -10.26 16.65
C GLU A 56 2.95 -9.09 16.10
N TYR A 57 3.38 -7.85 16.33
CA TYR A 57 2.74 -6.68 15.72
C TYR A 57 2.76 -6.76 14.18
N LEU A 58 3.91 -7.08 13.57
CA LEU A 58 4.01 -7.22 12.10
C LEU A 58 3.15 -8.36 11.57
N MET A 59 3.09 -9.49 12.27
CA MET A 59 2.26 -10.63 11.87
C MET A 59 0.77 -10.29 11.93
N ASN A 60 0.33 -9.65 13.02
CA ASN A 60 -1.06 -9.19 13.17
C ASN A 60 -1.38 -8.11 12.13
N LEU A 61 -0.47 -7.17 11.89
CA LEU A 61 -0.65 -6.12 10.90
C LEU A 61 -0.93 -6.70 9.51
N ASN A 62 -0.13 -7.69 9.08
CA ASN A 62 -0.35 -8.32 7.78
C ASN A 62 -1.70 -9.03 7.72
N LYS A 63 -2.05 -9.79 8.77
CA LYS A 63 -3.32 -10.51 8.83
C LYS A 63 -4.53 -9.58 8.78
N THR A 64 -4.48 -8.46 9.50
CA THR A 64 -5.62 -7.54 9.61
C THR A 64 -5.69 -6.55 8.45
N SER A 65 -4.57 -6.24 7.77
CA SER A 65 -4.54 -5.25 6.67
C SER A 65 -4.96 -5.82 5.32
N GLU A 66 -4.96 -7.14 5.15
CA GLU A 66 -5.24 -7.80 3.88
C GLU A 66 -6.62 -7.41 3.32
N ALA A 67 -7.68 -7.50 4.12
CA ALA A 67 -9.04 -7.20 3.67
C ALA A 67 -9.20 -5.74 3.22
N SER A 68 -8.72 -4.79 4.03
CA SER A 68 -8.76 -3.36 3.72
C SER A 68 -7.94 -3.03 2.47
N PHE A 69 -6.81 -3.71 2.25
CA PHE A 69 -6.01 -3.51 1.07
C PHE A 69 -6.67 -4.07 -0.20
N LYS A 70 -7.32 -5.24 -0.11
CA LYS A 70 -8.11 -5.80 -1.23
C LYS A 70 -9.26 -4.88 -1.64
N GLU A 71 -9.96 -4.32 -0.66
CA GLU A 71 -11.01 -3.33 -0.92
C GLU A 71 -10.46 -2.09 -1.64
N CYS A 72 -9.30 -1.60 -1.20
CA CYS A 72 -8.61 -0.48 -1.84
C CYS A 72 -8.23 -0.77 -3.30
N ILE A 73 -7.66 -1.95 -3.59
CA ILE A 73 -7.34 -2.38 -4.97
C ILE A 73 -8.60 -2.48 -5.82
N SER A 74 -9.69 -3.03 -5.28
CA SER A 74 -10.96 -3.14 -5.98
C SER A 74 -11.48 -1.76 -6.40
N GLN A 75 -11.49 -0.80 -5.47
CA GLN A 75 -11.92 0.58 -5.73
C GLN A 75 -11.02 1.26 -6.77
N LEU A 76 -9.69 1.11 -6.65
CA LEU A 76 -8.74 1.66 -7.63
C LEU A 76 -8.92 1.06 -9.02
N SER A 77 -9.13 -0.26 -9.09
CA SER A 77 -9.34 -0.96 -10.36
C SER A 77 -10.61 -0.45 -11.04
N MET A 78 -11.69 -0.23 -10.28
CA MET A 78 -12.91 0.38 -10.84
C MET A 78 -12.69 1.80 -11.36
N GLN A 79 -11.89 2.62 -10.67
CA GLN A 79 -11.60 4.00 -11.08
C GLN A 79 -10.70 4.08 -12.31
N GLN A 80 -9.75 3.15 -12.45
CA GLN A 80 -8.75 3.14 -13.54
C GLN A 80 -9.09 2.16 -14.68
N GLY A 81 -10.30 1.60 -14.70
CA GLY A 81 -10.72 0.68 -15.77
C GLY A 81 -9.96 -0.67 -15.76
N ASN A 82 -9.55 -1.15 -14.59
CA ASN A 82 -8.76 -2.36 -14.34
C ASN A 82 -7.34 -2.34 -14.93
N ASP A 83 -6.75 -1.16 -15.14
CA ASP A 83 -5.41 -0.99 -15.73
C ASP A 83 -4.28 -0.86 -14.69
N ILE A 84 -4.30 -1.71 -13.66
CA ILE A 84 -3.20 -1.74 -12.68
C ILE A 84 -2.08 -2.62 -13.23
N ALA A 85 -0.99 -1.98 -13.69
CA ALA A 85 0.14 -2.67 -14.28
C ALA A 85 0.95 -3.51 -13.26
N CYS A 86 1.13 -3.03 -12.02
CA CYS A 86 1.93 -3.70 -11.00
C CYS A 86 1.67 -3.13 -9.59
N ILE A 87 1.83 -3.98 -8.57
CA ILE A 87 1.88 -3.59 -7.15
C ILE A 87 3.31 -3.75 -6.62
N ILE A 88 3.89 -2.67 -6.12
CA ILE A 88 5.21 -2.67 -5.48
C ILE A 88 5.05 -2.41 -3.99
N TYR A 89 5.63 -3.27 -3.15
CA TYR A 89 5.40 -3.25 -1.71
C TYR A 89 6.67 -3.57 -0.91
N ASP A 90 6.71 -3.15 0.35
CA ASP A 90 7.79 -3.53 1.27
C ASP A 90 7.71 -5.02 1.61
N LYS A 91 8.83 -5.74 1.65
CA LYS A 91 8.88 -7.19 1.91
C LYS A 91 8.20 -7.59 3.24
N LEU A 92 8.13 -6.70 4.22
CA LEU A 92 7.44 -6.95 5.50
C LEU A 92 5.91 -6.86 5.39
N MET A 93 5.37 -6.36 4.27
CA MET A 93 3.95 -6.18 3.99
C MET A 93 3.45 -7.25 3.01
N TYR A 94 3.64 -8.52 3.35
CA TYR A 94 3.30 -9.67 2.50
C TYR A 94 1.80 -9.82 2.21
N PHE A 95 0.91 -9.14 2.97
CA PHE A 95 -0.51 -9.04 2.60
C PHE A 95 -0.72 -8.43 1.20
N CYS A 96 0.21 -7.59 0.74
CA CYS A 96 0.18 -7.02 -0.61
C CYS A 96 0.35 -8.09 -1.69
N GLU A 97 1.21 -9.08 -1.44
CA GLU A 97 1.42 -10.20 -2.37
C GLU A 97 0.16 -11.07 -2.47
N ALA A 98 -0.48 -11.35 -1.32
CA ALA A 98 -1.71 -12.12 -1.25
C ALA A 98 -2.84 -11.45 -2.05
N ALA A 99 -3.02 -10.14 -1.87
CA ALA A 99 -3.99 -9.37 -2.63
C ALA A 99 -3.64 -9.35 -4.13
N ALA A 100 -2.39 -9.06 -4.50
CA ALA A 100 -1.96 -9.03 -5.90
C ALA A 100 -2.24 -10.37 -6.62
N LYS A 101 -2.01 -11.51 -5.96
CA LYS A 101 -2.33 -12.84 -6.50
C LYS A 101 -3.82 -13.02 -6.74
N GLU A 102 -4.67 -12.59 -5.81
CA GLU A 102 -6.13 -12.70 -5.92
C GLU A 102 -6.68 -11.89 -7.11
N PHE A 103 -6.19 -10.66 -7.28
CA PHE A 103 -6.57 -9.78 -8.40
C PHE A 103 -5.80 -10.08 -9.70
N LYS A 104 -4.89 -11.07 -9.69
CA LYS A 104 -4.02 -11.44 -10.84
C LYS A 104 -3.17 -10.26 -11.36
N ILE A 105 -2.72 -9.40 -10.46
CA ILE A 105 -1.87 -8.24 -10.76
C ILE A 105 -0.40 -8.63 -10.51
N PRO A 106 0.53 -8.31 -11.42
CA PRO A 106 1.95 -8.48 -11.16
C PRO A 106 2.39 -7.77 -9.88
N SER A 107 3.28 -8.37 -9.09
CA SER A 107 3.79 -7.71 -7.90
C SER A 107 5.27 -7.95 -7.66
N ARG A 108 5.91 -6.99 -6.99
CA ARG A 108 7.34 -7.04 -6.66
C ARG A 108 7.59 -6.44 -5.28
N SER A 109 8.27 -7.18 -4.43
CA SER A 109 8.78 -6.62 -3.18
C SER A 109 10.00 -5.73 -3.47
N SER A 110 10.09 -4.61 -2.76
CA SER A 110 11.21 -3.66 -2.80
C SER A 110 12.12 -3.80 -1.59
#